data_AF-A0A843CY71-F1
#
_entry.id   AF-A0A843CY71-F1
#
_cell.length_a   1.000
_cell.length_b   1.000
_cell.length_c   1.000
_cell.angle_alpha   90.00
_cell.angle_beta   90.00
_cell.angle_gamma   90.00
#
_symmetry.space_group_name_H-M   'P 1'
#
loop_
_entity.id
_entity.type
_entity.pdbx_description
1 polymer ?
#
loop_
_entity_poly.entity_id
_entity_poly.type
_entity_poly.pdbx_seq_one_letter_code
_entity_poly.pdbx_strand_id
1 'polypeptide(L)'
;MQNTDKYIPQFFAVKNPTRKWVQKNIIEHPPVWCSVDLRDGNQSLIIPMSLEEKLEFFQLLVKVGFKEIEVGFPAASETEYTFLRTLIEQNMIPDDVTKDRKRHTSE
;
A
#
# COMPACT_ATOMS: atom_id res chain seq x y z
N MET A 1 36.97 -3.29 11.54
CA MET A 1 36.13 -2.67 10.49
C MET A 1 36.24 -1.17 10.65
N GLN A 2 36.60 -0.42 9.60
CA GLN A 2 36.56 1.04 9.65
C GLN A 2 35.10 1.53 9.63
N ASN A 3 34.82 2.68 10.27
CA ASN A 3 33.52 3.38 10.28
C ASN A 3 32.37 2.73 11.07
N THR A 4 32.63 1.75 11.94
CA THR A 4 31.59 1.16 12.80
C THR A 4 30.98 2.17 13.77
N ASP A 5 31.75 3.18 14.18
CA ASP A 5 31.34 4.20 15.14
C ASP A 5 30.27 5.16 14.59
N LYS A 6 29.97 5.08 13.29
CA LYS A 6 28.89 5.87 12.63
C LYS A 6 27.50 5.29 12.87
N TYR A 7 27.39 4.06 13.39
CA TYR A 7 26.12 3.37 13.57
C TYR A 7 25.87 3.17 15.06
N ILE A 8 24.71 3.65 15.52
CA ILE A 8 24.21 3.37 16.87
C ILE A 8 22.99 2.45 16.76
N PRO A 9 22.76 1.54 17.72
CA PRO A 9 21.51 0.81 17.79
C PRO A 9 20.34 1.79 17.96
N GLN A 10 19.53 1.99 16.92
CA GLN A 10 18.25 2.73 17.00
C GLN A 10 17.06 1.83 17.32
N PHE A 11 17.33 0.59 17.76
CA PHE A 11 16.31 -0.33 18.19
C PHE A 11 16.03 -0.14 19.68
N PHE A 12 14.78 0.18 20.01
CA PHE A 12 14.31 0.27 21.38
C PHE A 12 13.49 -0.97 21.72
N ALA A 13 13.87 -1.65 22.81
CA ALA A 13 13.15 -2.84 23.23
C ALA A 13 11.70 -2.49 23.64
N VAL A 14 10.74 -3.23 23.09
CA VAL A 14 9.33 -3.10 23.47
C VAL A 14 9.16 -3.55 24.92
N LYS A 15 8.55 -2.71 25.76
CA LYS A 15 8.22 -3.05 27.14
C LYS A 15 7.09 -4.10 27.16
N ASN A 16 7.30 -5.20 27.87
CA ASN A 16 6.35 -6.33 27.97
C ASN A 16 5.94 -6.94 26.62
N PRO A 17 6.89 -7.51 25.85
CA PRO A 17 6.58 -8.03 24.52
C PRO A 17 5.67 -9.26 24.60
N THR A 18 4.56 -9.24 23.88
CA THR A 18 3.75 -10.43 23.64
C THR A 18 4.44 -11.32 22.60
N ARG A 19 4.60 -12.61 22.91
CA ARG A 19 5.19 -13.62 22.01
C ARG A 19 4.18 -14.69 21.58
N LYS A 20 2.88 -14.37 21.64
CA LYS A 20 1.81 -15.30 21.25
C LYS A 20 1.96 -15.83 19.82
N TRP A 21 2.56 -15.05 18.92
CA TRP A 21 2.84 -15.46 17.55
C TRP A 21 3.79 -16.68 17.46
N VAL A 22 4.70 -16.84 18.43
CA VAL A 22 5.66 -17.97 18.49
C VAL A 22 4.95 -19.29 18.82
N GLN A 23 3.79 -19.22 19.47
CA GLN A 23 3.02 -20.41 19.87
C GLN A 23 2.10 -20.92 18.75
N LYS A 24 1.92 -20.14 17.66
CA LYS A 24 1.07 -20.54 16.54
C LYS A 24 1.88 -21.40 15.57
N ASN A 25 1.42 -22.61 15.29
CA ASN A 25 2.07 -23.55 14.38
C ASN A 25 1.72 -23.30 12.90
N ILE A 26 0.51 -22.78 12.63
CA ILE A 26 0.00 -22.55 11.28
C ILE A 26 -0.83 -21.25 11.23
N ILE A 27 -0.98 -20.70 10.02
CA ILE A 27 -1.91 -19.62 9.72
C ILE A 27 -3.24 -20.24 9.27
N GLU A 28 -4.33 -19.91 9.97
CA GLU A 28 -5.64 -20.55 9.77
C GLU A 28 -6.48 -19.87 8.67
N HIS A 29 -6.27 -18.57 8.45
CA HIS A 29 -7.03 -17.76 7.50
C HIS A 29 -6.10 -16.77 6.78
N PRO A 30 -6.40 -16.43 5.51
CA PRO A 30 -5.66 -15.40 4.80
C PRO A 30 -5.86 -14.04 5.50
N PRO A 31 -4.82 -13.19 5.55
CA PRO A 31 -5.00 -11.82 5.99
C PRO A 31 -5.83 -11.03 4.97
N VAL A 32 -6.30 -9.86 5.37
CA VAL A 32 -6.77 -8.85 4.42
C VAL A 32 -5.56 -8.32 3.66
N TRP A 33 -5.62 -8.38 2.33
CA TRP A 33 -4.56 -7.88 1.47
C TRP A 33 -4.88 -6.47 0.99
N CYS A 34 -3.96 -5.55 1.23
CA CYS A 34 -3.97 -4.20 0.68
C CYS A 34 -2.79 -4.04 -0.28
N SER A 35 -3.08 -3.77 -1.56
CA SER A 35 -2.05 -3.49 -2.57
C SER A 35 -1.69 -2.01 -2.53
N VAL A 36 -0.38 -1.73 -2.41
CA VAL A 36 0.17 -0.36 -2.36
C VAL A 36 0.97 0.00 -3.60
N ASP A 37 0.91 -0.85 -4.63
CA ASP A 37 1.78 -0.79 -5.80
C ASP A 37 1.56 0.47 -6.64
N LEU A 38 0.31 0.96 -6.73
CA LEU A 38 -0.02 2.18 -7.48
C LEU A 38 0.46 3.48 -6.80
N ARG A 39 0.81 3.43 -5.50
CA ARG A 39 1.36 4.56 -4.74
C ARG A 39 2.83 4.34 -4.40
N ASP A 40 3.13 3.45 -3.46
CA ASP A 40 4.48 3.24 -2.92
C ASP A 40 5.39 2.55 -3.94
N GLY A 41 4.84 1.56 -4.65
CA GLY A 41 5.53 0.90 -5.77
C GLY A 41 5.88 1.89 -6.88
N ASN A 42 4.90 2.69 -7.31
CA ASN A 42 5.08 3.72 -8.33
C ASN A 42 6.12 4.78 -7.94
N GLN A 43 6.22 5.15 -6.66
CA GLN A 43 7.23 6.10 -6.16
C GLN A 43 8.66 5.53 -6.17
N SER A 44 8.79 4.21 -6.21
CA SER A 44 10.09 3.53 -6.22
C SER A 44 10.64 3.30 -7.64
N LEU A 45 9.85 3.58 -8.69
CA LEU A 45 10.27 3.42 -10.08
C LEU A 45 11.16 4.58 -10.53
N ILE A 46 12.20 4.27 -11.31
CA ILE A 46 13.05 5.28 -11.98
C ILE A 46 12.20 6.11 -12.94
N ILE A 47 11.32 5.44 -13.69
CA ILE A 47 10.34 6.05 -14.58
C ILE A 47 8.96 5.73 -14.01
N PRO A 48 8.24 6.72 -13.46
CA PRO A 48 6.89 6.51 -12.93
C PRO A 48 5.92 6.01 -14.01
N MET A 49 4.92 5.24 -13.61
CA MET A 49 3.87 4.78 -14.51
C MET A 49 3.07 5.95 -15.08
N SER A 50 2.78 5.86 -16.38
CA SER A 50 1.79 6.68 -17.08
C SER A 50 0.37 6.42 -16.56
N LEU A 51 -0.58 7.27 -16.96
CA LEU A 51 -1.97 7.13 -16.55
C LEU A 51 -2.56 5.80 -17.05
N GLU A 52 -2.27 5.43 -18.29
CA GLU A 52 -2.74 4.22 -18.96
C GLU A 52 -2.20 2.97 -18.26
N GLU A 53 -0.90 2.93 -17.95
CA GLU A 53 -0.29 1.82 -17.22
C GLU A 53 -0.89 1.66 -15.82
N LYS A 54 -1.18 2.77 -15.13
CA LYS A 54 -1.86 2.73 -13.82
C LYS A 54 -3.27 2.16 -13.91
N LEU A 55 -4.00 2.50 -14.97
CA LEU A 55 -5.36 1.98 -15.19
C LEU A 55 -5.35 0.48 -15.51
N GLU A 56 -4.45 0.05 -16.39
CA GLU A 56 -4.28 -1.37 -16.71
C GLU A 56 -3.90 -2.17 -15.46
N PHE A 57 -2.97 -1.64 -14.68
CA PHE A 57 -2.51 -2.31 -13.48
C PHE A 57 -3.58 -2.34 -12.36
N PHE A 58 -4.37 -1.28 -12.22
CA PHE A 58 -5.54 -1.29 -11.34
C PHE A 58 -6.53 -2.39 -11.71
N GLN A 59 -6.85 -2.52 -13.01
CA GLN A 59 -7.75 -3.59 -13.48
C GLN A 59 -7.17 -4.98 -13.21
N LEU A 60 -5.86 -5.15 -13.36
CA LEU A 60 -5.19 -6.41 -13.02
C LEU A 60 -5.35 -6.74 -11.52
N LEU A 61 -5.12 -5.78 -10.63
CA LEU A 61 -5.27 -5.98 -9.18
C LEU A 61 -6.71 -6.35 -8.79
N VAL A 62 -7.70 -5.69 -9.40
CA VAL A 62 -9.11 -6.02 -9.24
C VAL A 62 -9.39 -7.44 -9.73
N LYS A 63 -8.87 -7.83 -10.91
CA LYS A 63 -9.04 -9.16 -11.49
C LYS A 63 -8.40 -10.27 -10.64
N VAL A 64 -7.27 -9.99 -9.98
CA VAL A 64 -6.62 -10.91 -9.04
C VAL A 64 -7.46 -11.11 -7.77
N GLY A 65 -8.28 -10.13 -7.41
CA GLY A 65 -9.22 -10.20 -6.28
C GLY A 65 -8.82 -9.36 -5.07
N PHE A 66 -7.90 -8.39 -5.23
CA PHE A 66 -7.60 -7.43 -4.17
C PHE A 66 -8.84 -6.59 -3.84
N LYS A 67 -9.16 -6.47 -2.55
CA LYS A 67 -10.31 -5.71 -2.04
C LYS A 67 -9.92 -4.34 -1.50
N GLU A 68 -8.65 -4.17 -1.13
CA GLU A 68 -8.08 -2.90 -0.71
C GLU A 68 -6.92 -2.54 -1.64
N ILE A 69 -6.99 -1.36 -2.27
CA ILE A 69 -5.96 -0.86 -3.19
C ILE A 69 -5.69 0.62 -2.87
N GLU A 70 -4.43 0.96 -2.56
CA GLU A 70 -3.95 2.34 -2.36
C GLU A 70 -3.67 2.98 -3.73
N VAL A 71 -4.59 3.82 -4.20
CA VAL A 71 -4.59 4.40 -5.56
C VAL A 71 -3.90 5.78 -5.67
N GLY A 72 -3.31 6.30 -4.59
CA GLY A 72 -2.54 7.56 -4.58
C GLY A 72 -3.01 8.58 -3.54
N PHE A 73 -2.33 9.74 -3.49
CA PHE A 73 -2.63 10.82 -2.55
C PHE A 73 -3.03 12.11 -3.29
N PRO A 74 -4.34 12.34 -3.54
CA PRO A 74 -4.81 13.39 -4.46
C PRO A 74 -4.42 14.82 -4.07
N ALA A 75 -3.99 15.06 -2.83
CA ALA A 75 -3.54 16.37 -2.37
C ALA A 75 -2.06 16.66 -2.72
N ALA A 76 -1.29 15.68 -3.19
CA ALA A 76 0.15 15.84 -3.45
C ALA A 76 0.53 15.87 -4.94
N SER A 77 -0.35 15.45 -5.87
CA SER A 77 0.01 15.34 -7.28
C SER A 77 -1.19 15.48 -8.22
N GLU A 78 -1.04 16.28 -9.28
CA GLU A 78 -2.02 16.44 -10.37
C GLU A 78 -2.24 15.13 -11.15
N THR A 79 -1.19 14.33 -11.35
CA THR A 79 -1.28 13.02 -12.01
C THR A 79 -2.11 12.04 -11.19
N GLU A 80 -1.92 12.02 -9.86
CA GLU A 80 -2.71 11.17 -8.95
C GLU A 80 -4.17 11.64 -8.85
N TYR A 81 -4.39 12.96 -8.86
CA TYR A 81 -5.73 13.53 -8.94
C TYR A 81 -6.45 13.09 -10.21
N THR A 82 -5.76 13.18 -11.37
CA THR A 82 -6.31 12.81 -12.67
C THR A 82 -6.67 11.32 -12.70
N PHE A 83 -5.77 10.45 -12.23
CA PHE A 83 -6.03 9.02 -12.10
C PHE A 83 -7.27 8.72 -11.24
N LEU A 84 -7.37 9.34 -10.06
CA LEU A 84 -8.52 9.18 -9.18
C LEU A 84 -9.83 9.65 -9.80
N ARG A 85 -9.82 10.77 -10.54
CA ARG A 85 -10.98 11.27 -11.28
C ARG A 85 -11.39 10.29 -12.37
N THR A 86 -10.44 9.82 -13.19
CA THR A 86 -10.70 8.84 -14.24
C THR A 86 -11.34 7.57 -13.70
N LEU A 87 -10.83 7.03 -12.59
CA LEU A 87 -11.43 5.84 -11.95
C LEU A 87 -12.90 6.05 -11.52
N ILE A 88 -13.23 7.24 -11.02
CA ILE A 88 -14.60 7.58 -10.58
C ILE A 88 -15.50 7.82 -11.79
N GLU A 89 -15.07 8.66 -12.72
CA GLU A 89 -15.86 9.09 -13.87
C GLU A 89 -16.17 7.93 -14.82
N GLN A 90 -15.24 6.97 -14.94
CA GLN A 90 -15.43 5.77 -15.75
C GLN A 90 -16.07 4.60 -14.97
N ASN A 91 -16.49 4.82 -13.71
CA ASN A 91 -17.09 3.80 -12.84
C ASN A 91 -16.30 2.48 -12.78
N MET A 92 -14.98 2.59 -12.64
CA MET A 92 -14.07 1.45 -12.74
C MET A 92 -13.87 0.72 -11.41
N ILE A 93 -14.36 1.26 -10.30
CA ILE A 93 -14.21 0.66 -8.97
C ILE A 93 -15.42 -0.24 -8.71
N PRO A 94 -15.22 -1.56 -8.55
CA PRO A 94 -16.29 -2.45 -8.15
C PRO A 94 -16.79 -2.13 -6.74
N ASP A 95 -18.06 -2.44 -6.46
CA ASP A 95 -18.70 -2.18 -5.16
C ASP A 95 -18.00 -2.90 -3.98
N ASP A 96 -17.26 -3.97 -4.25
CA ASP A 96 -16.53 -4.77 -3.26
C ASP A 96 -15.05 -4.35 -3.10
N VAL A 97 -14.63 -3.27 -3.75
CA VAL A 97 -13.26 -2.73 -3.67
C VAL A 97 -13.28 -1.36 -2.99
N THR A 98 -12.55 -1.24 -1.88
CA THR A 98 -12.40 0.04 -1.17
C THR A 98 -11.11 0.74 -1.60
N LYS A 99 -11.22 2.02 -1.96
CA LYS A 99 -10.05 2.91 -2.09
C LYS A 99 -9.53 3.20 -0.69
N ASP A 100 -8.37 2.68 -0.33
CA ASP A 100 -7.78 3.04 0.96
C ASP A 100 -7.22 4.46 0.89
N ARG A 101 -8.05 5.41 1.32
CA ARG A 101 -7.63 6.78 1.58
C ARG A 101 -7.01 6.76 2.97
N LYS A 102 -5.72 6.37 3.06
CA LYS A 102 -4.93 6.22 4.31
C LYS A 102 -5.78 6.57 5.52
N ARG A 103 -6.47 5.58 6.10
CA ARG A 103 -7.28 5.81 7.30
C ARG A 103 -6.43 6.65 8.25
N HIS A 104 -6.84 7.89 8.48
CA HIS A 104 -6.29 8.67 9.57
C HIS A 104 -6.79 7.95 10.82
N THR A 105 -6.00 6.99 11.31
CA THR A 105 -6.18 6.45 12.64
C THR A 105 -5.84 7.60 13.58
N SER A 106 -6.86 8.36 13.94
CA SER A 106 -6.84 9.17 15.14
C SER A 106 -6.81 8.19 16.31
N GLU A 107 -5.60 7.88 16.75
CA GLU A 107 -5.32 7.54 18.15
C GLU A 107 -4.65 8.74 18.81
#